data_AF-A0A9W6BQ31-F1
#
_entry.id   AF-A0A9W6BQ31-F1
#
_cell.length_a   1.000
_cell.length_b   1.000
_cell.length_c   1.000
_cell.angle_alpha   90.00
_cell.angle_beta   90.00
_cell.angle_gamma   90.00
#
_symmetry.space_group_name_H-M   'P 1'
#
loop_
_entity.id
_entity.type
_entity.pdbx_description
1 polymer ?
#
loop_
_entity_poly.entity_id
_entity_poly.type
_entity_poly.pdbx_seq_one_letter_code
_entity_poly.pdbx_strand_id
1 'polypeptide(L)'
;MANLIPFAFNSTPTVSRGLSSKSNQMYCLNLRTVPCADPRNACCRQGLDKVEWWSRDVCRGAVKAVYLDGVKLDQQWAANATFKIPNINITKASIPARGRTVCLELIATSACPTLATFCSKGARGICTYALFSDDKSCCPIGNFEAISSRRRR
;
A
#
# COMPACT_ATOMS: atom_id res chain seq x y z
N MET A 1 5.40 -2.83 -20.53
CA MET A 1 3.99 -2.72 -20.94
C MET A 1 3.24 -2.01 -19.84
N ALA A 2 2.66 -0.85 -20.13
CA ALA A 2 2.03 0.03 -19.14
C ALA A 2 0.50 -0.26 -19.07
N ASN A 3 0.12 -1.35 -18.40
CA ASN A 3 -1.28 -1.62 -18.03
C ASN A 3 -1.61 -0.81 -16.77
N LEU A 4 -1.72 0.50 -16.91
CA LEU A 4 -1.90 1.40 -15.78
C LEU A 4 -3.39 1.70 -15.59
N ILE A 5 -3.99 1.17 -14.52
CA ILE A 5 -5.12 1.89 -13.91
C ILE A 5 -4.62 3.26 -13.43
N PRO A 6 -5.46 4.30 -13.40
CA PRO A 6 -5.03 5.68 -13.21
C PRO A 6 -4.72 6.01 -11.74
N PHE A 7 -4.01 5.14 -11.02
CA PHE A 7 -3.70 5.27 -9.61
C PHE A 7 -2.24 4.95 -9.32
N ALA A 8 -1.63 5.69 -8.39
CA ALA A 8 -0.30 5.41 -7.89
C ALA A 8 -0.13 5.90 -6.46
N PHE A 9 0.75 5.26 -5.70
CA PHE A 9 1.26 5.79 -4.45
C PHE A 9 2.43 6.75 -4.68
N ASN A 10 2.63 7.68 -3.75
CA ASN A 10 3.86 8.45 -3.66
C ASN A 10 5.08 7.55 -3.32
N SER A 11 6.27 7.99 -3.70
CA SER A 11 7.51 7.21 -3.54
C SER A 11 8.00 7.08 -2.10
N THR A 12 7.55 7.95 -1.19
CA THR A 12 8.09 8.04 0.16
C THR A 12 6.95 8.06 1.18
N PRO A 13 6.79 7.01 2.01
CA PRO A 13 5.76 7.00 3.03
C PRO A 13 6.08 7.99 4.15
N THR A 14 5.05 8.51 4.81
CA THR A 14 5.20 9.19 6.10
C THR A 14 5.15 8.16 7.23
N VAL A 15 5.84 8.45 8.33
CA VAL A 15 5.88 7.57 9.51
C VAL A 15 5.37 8.33 10.72
N SER A 16 4.44 7.74 11.43
CA SER A 16 3.91 8.25 12.70
C SER A 16 3.74 7.13 13.72
N ARG A 17 3.27 7.48 14.91
CA ARG A 17 2.88 6.50 15.94
C ARG A 17 1.60 5.77 15.50
N GLY A 18 1.49 4.49 15.88
CA GLY A 18 0.28 3.69 15.66
C GLY A 18 -0.93 4.25 16.41
N LEU A 19 -2.12 4.00 15.86
CA LEU A 19 -3.39 4.38 16.47
C LEU A 19 -3.81 3.38 17.55
N SER A 20 -3.51 2.08 17.35
CA SER A 20 -3.87 1.06 18.34
C SER A 20 -2.89 1.01 19.52
N SER A 21 -1.63 1.38 19.28
CA SER A 21 -0.61 1.51 20.32
C SER A 21 0.46 2.52 19.91
N LYS A 22 0.90 3.35 20.86
CA LYS A 22 2.02 4.29 20.64
C LYS A 22 3.36 3.57 20.47
N SER A 23 3.50 2.29 20.82
CA SER A 23 4.71 1.52 20.52
C SER A 23 4.79 1.14 19.03
N ASN A 24 3.65 0.91 18.40
CA ASN A 24 3.55 0.58 16.98
C ASN A 24 3.89 1.78 16.10
N GLN A 25 4.20 1.47 14.84
CA GLN A 25 4.48 2.47 13.83
C GLN A 25 3.46 2.38 12.72
N MET A 26 2.99 3.56 12.30
CA MET A 26 2.07 3.71 11.19
C MET A 26 2.82 4.29 10.00
N TYR A 27 2.71 3.59 8.87
CA TYR A 27 3.34 3.94 7.61
C TYR A 27 2.25 4.33 6.61
N CYS A 28 2.22 5.58 6.19
CA CYS A 28 1.16 6.10 5.33
C CYS A 28 1.69 6.48 3.95
N LEU A 29 0.99 6.03 2.92
CA LEU A 29 1.19 6.39 1.52
C LEU A 29 0.01 7.22 1.04
N ASN A 30 0.27 8.16 0.14
CA ASN A 30 -0.75 8.96 -0.51
C ASN A 30 -1.07 8.36 -1.88
N LEU A 31 -2.30 7.87 -2.03
CA LEU A 31 -2.87 7.37 -3.28
C LEU A 31 -3.42 8.56 -4.08
N ARG A 32 -2.90 8.72 -5.30
CA ARG A 32 -3.29 9.79 -6.22
C ARG A 32 -3.74 9.22 -7.55
N THR A 33 -4.48 10.05 -8.29
CA THR A 33 -4.72 9.77 -9.70
C THR A 33 -3.50 10.14 -10.53
N VAL A 34 -3.19 9.33 -11.52
CA VAL A 34 -2.13 9.60 -12.50
C VAL A 34 -2.71 9.61 -13.91
N PRO A 35 -2.16 10.42 -14.83
CA PRO A 35 -2.51 10.32 -16.24
C PRO A 35 -2.24 8.91 -16.76
N CYS A 36 -3.19 8.36 -17.50
CA CYS A 36 -2.96 7.11 -18.22
C CYS A 36 -2.00 7.39 -19.38
N ALA A 37 -1.06 6.46 -19.62
CA ALA A 37 -0.20 6.54 -20.80
C ALA A 37 -1.01 6.46 -22.11
N ASP A 38 -2.07 5.65 -22.12
CA ASP A 38 -3.03 5.58 -23.22
C ASP A 38 -4.48 5.72 -22.68
N PRO A 39 -5.17 6.85 -22.96
CA PRO A 39 -6.56 7.06 -22.56
C PRO A 39 -7.57 6.10 -23.20
N ARG A 40 -7.21 5.43 -24.29
CA ARG A 40 -8.09 4.45 -24.98
C ARG A 40 -8.01 3.06 -24.35
N ASN A 41 -7.00 2.79 -23.54
CA ASN A 41 -6.86 1.52 -22.85
C ASN A 41 -8.00 1.32 -21.82
N ALA A 42 -8.58 0.12 -21.79
CA ALA A 42 -9.67 -0.22 -20.88
C ALA A 42 -9.30 0.02 -19.40
N CYS A 43 -8.04 -0.23 -19.02
CA CYS A 43 -7.54 0.02 -17.66
C CYS A 43 -7.66 1.47 -17.21
N CYS A 44 -7.64 2.43 -18.15
CA CYS A 44 -7.68 3.85 -17.81
C CYS A 44 -9.00 4.29 -17.16
N ARG A 45 -10.07 3.53 -17.37
CA ARG A 45 -11.42 3.83 -16.88
C ARG A 45 -11.84 2.99 -15.67
N GLN A 46 -10.98 2.06 -15.24
CA GLN A 46 -11.27 1.16 -14.13
C GLN A 46 -11.12 1.85 -12.77
N GLY A 47 -11.86 1.33 -11.79
CA GLY A 47 -11.65 1.62 -10.37
C GLY A 47 -10.42 0.90 -9.82
N LEU A 48 -10.17 1.14 -8.53
CA LEU A 48 -9.22 0.39 -7.72
C LEU A 48 -10.00 -0.43 -6.71
N ASP A 49 -9.89 -1.75 -6.81
CA ASP A 49 -10.56 -2.69 -5.90
C ASP A 49 -9.60 -3.24 -4.84
N LYS A 50 -8.33 -3.45 -5.19
CA LYS A 50 -7.40 -4.11 -4.28
C LYS A 50 -5.99 -3.56 -4.38
N VAL A 51 -5.33 -3.53 -3.23
CA VAL A 51 -3.90 -3.23 -3.11
C VAL A 51 -3.19 -4.44 -2.54
N GLU A 52 -2.03 -4.77 -3.10
CA GLU A 52 -1.16 -5.83 -2.62
C GLU A 52 0.26 -5.32 -2.41
N TRP A 53 0.92 -5.82 -1.36
CA TRP A 53 2.34 -5.62 -1.10
C TRP A 53 3.08 -6.95 -1.15
N TRP A 54 4.20 -6.96 -1.85
CA TRP A 54 5.11 -8.10 -1.81
C TRP A 54 5.88 -8.09 -0.50
N SER A 55 5.32 -8.78 0.49
CA SER A 55 5.87 -8.97 1.84
C SER A 55 6.63 -10.28 1.97
N ARG A 56 7.08 -10.59 3.20
CA ARG A 56 7.76 -11.85 3.55
C ARG A 56 6.83 -12.72 4.37
N ASP A 57 6.97 -14.04 4.23
CA ASP A 57 6.04 -14.98 4.88
C ASP A 57 6.14 -14.93 6.41
N VAL A 58 7.37 -14.74 6.92
CA VAL A 58 7.66 -14.54 8.36
C VAL A 58 6.94 -13.33 8.97
N CYS A 59 6.45 -12.40 8.14
CA CYS A 59 5.73 -11.21 8.59
C CYS A 59 4.23 -11.43 8.78
N ARG A 60 3.69 -12.65 8.60
CA ARG A 60 2.28 -12.93 8.89
C ARG A 60 1.95 -12.51 10.32
N GLY A 61 0.87 -11.75 10.48
CA GLY A 61 0.46 -11.20 11.76
C GLY A 61 1.21 -9.92 12.20
N ALA A 62 2.20 -9.45 11.45
CA ALA A 62 2.91 -8.20 11.78
C ALA A 62 2.08 -6.93 11.56
N VAL A 63 1.04 -7.00 10.70
CA VAL A 63 0.15 -5.87 10.45
C VAL A 63 -1.00 -5.89 11.45
N LYS A 64 -1.06 -4.87 12.30
CA LYS A 64 -2.12 -4.72 13.31
C LYS A 64 -3.44 -4.29 12.70
N ALA A 65 -3.38 -3.30 11.82
CA ALA A 65 -4.51 -2.70 11.14
C ALA A 65 -4.04 -1.91 9.92
N VAL A 66 -4.97 -1.69 9.00
CA VAL A 66 -4.82 -0.82 7.85
C VAL A 66 -5.93 0.23 7.86
N TYR A 67 -5.65 1.39 7.28
CA TYR A 67 -6.58 2.51 7.27
C TYR A 67 -6.62 3.20 5.92
N LEU A 68 -7.80 3.65 5.51
CA LEU A 68 -8.02 4.59 4.42
C LEU A 68 -8.63 5.88 5.00
N ASP A 69 -7.85 6.96 4.95
CA ASP A 69 -8.18 8.26 5.58
C ASP A 69 -8.60 8.14 7.05
N GLY A 70 -7.92 7.25 7.79
CA GLY A 70 -8.18 7.00 9.20
C GLY A 70 -9.32 6.01 9.47
N VAL A 71 -10.09 5.61 8.46
CA VAL A 71 -11.11 4.55 8.59
C VAL A 71 -10.44 3.19 8.44
N LYS A 72 -10.64 2.31 9.42
CA LYS A 72 -10.06 0.97 9.41
C LYS A 72 -10.63 0.15 8.24
N LEU A 73 -9.76 -0.55 7.53
CA LEU A 73 -10.15 -1.48 6.46
C LEU A 73 -9.88 -2.93 6.84
N ASP A 74 -10.49 -3.84 6.07
CA ASP A 74 -10.14 -5.26 6.10
C ASP A 74 -8.78 -5.50 5.46
N GLN A 75 -8.11 -6.53 5.95
CA GLN A 75 -6.80 -6.97 5.47
C GLN A 75 -6.73 -8.48 5.42
N GLN A 76 -5.95 -9.01 4.48
CA GLN A 76 -5.76 -10.43 4.32
C GLN A 76 -4.30 -10.76 3.96
N TRP A 77 -3.94 -12.01 4.16
CA TRP A 77 -2.67 -12.57 3.69
C TRP A 77 -2.96 -13.65 2.66
N ALA A 78 -2.31 -13.58 1.50
CA ALA A 78 -2.33 -14.65 0.52
C ALA A 78 -1.34 -15.76 0.91
N ALA A 79 -1.48 -16.95 0.32
CA ALA A 79 -0.59 -18.08 0.59
C ALA A 79 0.87 -17.80 0.20
N ASN A 80 1.10 -16.98 -0.82
CA ASN A 80 2.42 -16.59 -1.33
C ASN A 80 3.08 -15.44 -0.55
N ALA A 81 2.79 -15.31 0.75
CA ALA A 81 3.29 -14.24 1.61
C ALA A 81 2.91 -12.80 1.21
N THR A 82 1.97 -12.60 0.28
CA THR A 82 1.51 -11.27 -0.12
C THR A 82 0.49 -10.73 0.87
N PHE A 83 0.70 -9.51 1.36
CA PHE A 83 -0.26 -8.78 2.17
C PHE A 83 -1.20 -7.99 1.26
N LYS A 84 -2.50 -8.00 1.55
CA LYS A 84 -3.50 -7.37 0.69
C LYS A 84 -4.59 -6.63 1.47
N ILE A 85 -5.05 -5.54 0.88
CA ILE A 85 -6.25 -4.79 1.27
C ILE A 85 -7.26 -4.98 0.14
N PRO A 86 -8.20 -5.92 0.28
CA PRO A 86 -9.25 -6.15 -0.72
C PRO A 86 -10.40 -5.14 -0.56
N ASN A 87 -11.25 -5.06 -1.58
CA ASN A 87 -12.52 -4.32 -1.56
C ASN A 87 -12.38 -2.85 -1.15
N ILE A 88 -11.31 -2.17 -1.58
CA ILE A 88 -11.09 -0.75 -1.29
C ILE A 88 -12.06 0.14 -2.08
N ASN A 89 -12.58 -0.34 -3.22
CA ASN A 89 -13.66 0.25 -4.01
C ASN A 89 -13.51 1.76 -4.29
N ILE A 90 -12.34 2.17 -4.77
CA ILE A 90 -12.03 3.58 -5.07
C ILE A 90 -12.25 3.85 -6.56
N THR A 91 -13.10 4.82 -6.88
CA THR A 91 -13.23 5.34 -8.24
C THR A 91 -12.29 6.53 -8.46
N LYS A 92 -11.90 6.78 -9.72
CA LYS A 92 -11.06 7.94 -10.06
C LYS A 92 -11.66 9.27 -9.58
N ALA A 93 -12.98 9.43 -9.72
CA ALA A 93 -13.70 10.63 -9.31
C ALA A 93 -13.75 10.83 -7.78
N SER A 94 -13.60 9.75 -7.00
CA SER A 94 -13.62 9.82 -5.53
C SER A 94 -12.30 10.24 -4.89
N ILE A 95 -11.23 10.41 -5.69
CA ILE A 95 -9.92 10.86 -5.21
C ILE A 95 -9.90 12.40 -5.23
N PRO A 96 -9.80 13.08 -4.07
CA PRO A 96 -9.65 14.53 -4.04
C PRO A 96 -8.25 14.95 -4.53
N ALA A 97 -8.06 16.23 -4.86
CA ALA A 97 -6.76 16.75 -5.33
C ALA A 97 -5.58 16.48 -4.36
N ARG A 98 -5.87 16.44 -3.05
CA ARG A 98 -4.89 16.08 -2.01
C ARG A 98 -4.53 14.59 -1.95
N GLY A 99 -5.24 13.75 -2.71
CA GLY A 99 -5.17 12.29 -2.67
C GLY A 99 -5.88 11.67 -1.48
N ARG A 100 -5.86 10.34 -1.41
CA ARG A 100 -6.39 9.54 -0.31
C ARG A 100 -5.22 8.91 0.46
N THR A 101 -5.30 8.79 1.77
CA THR A 101 -4.19 8.28 2.58
C THR A 101 -4.43 6.82 2.94
N VAL A 102 -3.51 5.93 2.56
CA VAL A 102 -3.53 4.51 2.93
C VAL A 102 -2.42 4.25 3.95
N CYS A 103 -2.77 3.75 5.13
CA CYS A 103 -1.82 3.52 6.21
C CYS A 103 -1.76 2.06 6.62
N LEU A 104 -0.55 1.57 6.95
CA LEU A 104 -0.30 0.26 7.54
C LEU A 104 0.29 0.47 8.94
N GLU A 105 -0.35 -0.10 9.96
CA GLU A 105 0.18 -0.12 11.32
C GLU A 105 0.90 -1.45 11.58
N LEU A 106 2.22 -1.38 11.83
CA LEU A 106 3.06 -2.55 12.12
C LEU A 106 3.28 -2.70 13.63
N ILE A 107 3.13 -3.94 14.10
CA ILE A 107 3.30 -4.31 15.51
C ILE A 107 4.78 -4.25 15.88
N ALA A 108 5.11 -3.44 16.89
CA ALA A 108 6.49 -3.18 17.30
C ALA A 108 7.27 -4.44 17.76
N THR A 109 6.56 -5.42 18.32
CA THR A 109 7.13 -6.68 18.84
C THR A 109 7.02 -7.84 17.85
N SER A 110 6.53 -7.61 16.64
CA SER A 110 6.43 -8.65 15.62
C SER A 110 7.79 -8.95 14.96
N ALA A 111 7.83 -9.99 14.14
CA ALA A 111 8.99 -10.27 13.30
C ALA A 111 9.30 -9.15 12.30
N CYS A 112 8.32 -8.30 11.96
CA CYS A 112 8.45 -7.28 10.93
C CYS A 112 7.87 -5.92 11.37
N PRO A 113 8.52 -5.23 12.32
CA PRO A 113 8.00 -3.98 12.89
C PRO A 113 8.20 -2.75 11.98
N THR A 114 8.87 -2.90 10.84
CA THR A 114 9.18 -1.80 9.92
C THR A 114 8.97 -2.21 8.47
N LEU A 115 8.85 -1.25 7.55
CA LEU A 115 8.77 -1.56 6.12
C LEU A 115 10.03 -2.25 5.59
N ALA A 116 11.20 -1.92 6.15
CA ALA A 116 12.47 -2.54 5.78
C ALA A 116 12.51 -4.05 6.09
N THR A 117 11.80 -4.49 7.14
CA THR A 117 11.67 -5.91 7.50
C THR A 117 10.42 -6.56 6.91
N PHE A 118 9.35 -5.79 6.71
CA PHE A 118 8.07 -6.26 6.17
C PHE A 118 8.12 -6.59 4.68
N CYS A 119 8.69 -5.70 3.88
CA CYS A 119 8.72 -5.84 2.43
C CYS A 119 9.76 -6.89 2.00
N SER A 120 9.44 -7.65 0.96
CA SER A 120 10.35 -8.66 0.37
C SER A 120 11.74 -8.08 0.07
N LYS A 121 11.77 -6.93 -0.62
CA LYS A 121 12.99 -6.16 -0.94
C LYS A 121 13.29 -5.04 0.08
N GLY A 122 12.68 -5.08 1.26
CA GLY A 122 12.78 -4.01 2.26
C GLY A 122 14.22 -3.75 2.74
N ALA A 123 15.06 -4.77 2.85
CA ALA A 123 16.48 -4.64 3.19
C ALA A 123 17.28 -3.83 2.14
N ARG A 124 16.76 -3.71 0.91
CA ARG A 124 17.32 -2.86 -0.16
C ARG A 124 16.67 -1.47 -0.19
N GLY A 125 15.86 -1.12 0.82
CA GLY A 125 15.13 0.14 0.90
C GLY A 125 13.90 0.21 -0.01
N ILE A 126 13.40 -0.91 -0.54
CA ILE A 126 12.33 -0.93 -1.54
C ILE A 126 11.15 -1.79 -1.07
N CYS A 127 9.95 -1.23 -1.16
CA CYS A 127 8.69 -1.94 -1.08
C CYS A 127 8.01 -1.92 -2.44
N THR A 128 7.61 -3.10 -2.92
CA THR A 128 6.86 -3.24 -4.17
C THR A 128 5.39 -3.48 -3.87
N TYR A 129 4.52 -2.81 -4.62
CA TYR A 129 3.07 -2.96 -4.53
C TYR A 129 2.46 -3.21 -5.90
N ALA A 130 1.26 -3.79 -5.90
CA ALA A 130 0.39 -3.90 -7.05
C ALA A 130 -0.99 -3.32 -6.72
N LEU A 131 -1.59 -2.63 -7.68
CA LEU A 131 -2.94 -2.08 -7.59
C LEU A 131 -3.82 -2.82 -8.59
N PHE A 132 -5.00 -3.28 -8.22
CA PHE A 132 -5.85 -4.10 -9.08
C PHE A 132 -7.17 -3.41 -9.40
N SER A 133 -7.60 -3.48 -10.65
CA SER A 133 -8.95 -3.10 -11.08
C SER A 133 -10.03 -4.00 -10.50
N ASP A 134 -11.28 -3.55 -10.62
CA ASP A 134 -12.48 -4.24 -10.16
C ASP A 134 -12.63 -5.64 -10.78
N ASP A 135 -12.34 -5.76 -12.07
CA ASP A 135 -12.32 -7.03 -12.82
C ASP A 135 -10.98 -7.80 -12.69
N LYS A 136 -9.99 -7.22 -12.00
CA LYS A 136 -8.63 -7.73 -11.79
C LYS A 136 -7.83 -7.95 -13.08
N SER A 137 -8.27 -7.40 -14.20
CA SER A 137 -7.58 -7.50 -15.50
C SER A 137 -6.40 -6.53 -15.62
N CYS A 138 -6.41 -5.45 -14.83
CA CYS A 138 -5.41 -4.40 -14.82
C CYS A 138 -4.68 -4.36 -13.49
N CYS A 139 -3.35 -4.48 -13.52
CA CYS A 139 -2.54 -4.62 -12.33
C CYS A 139 -1.17 -3.90 -12.41
N PRO A 140 -1.13 -2.57 -12.40
CA PRO A 140 0.14 -1.86 -12.37
C PRO A 140 0.92 -2.16 -11.09
N ILE A 141 2.24 -2.22 -11.26
CA ILE A 141 3.20 -2.46 -10.19
C ILE A 141 4.02 -1.19 -9.99
N GLY A 142 4.21 -0.80 -8.73
CA GLY A 142 5.01 0.35 -8.35
C GLY A 142 5.93 0.05 -7.17
N ASN A 143 6.82 1.00 -6.86
CA ASN A 143 7.72 0.92 -5.72
C ASN A 143 7.65 2.18 -4.86
N PHE A 144 7.92 2.03 -3.58
CA PHE A 144 8.16 3.13 -2.64
C PHE A 144 9.27 2.74 -1.64
N GLU A 145 9.75 3.73 -0.89
CA GLU A 145 10.81 3.57 0.10
C GLU A 145 10.38 2.69 1.28
N ALA A 146 11.18 1.66 1.57
CA ALA A 146 11.01 0.82 2.75
C ALA A 146 11.68 1.45 3.99
N ILE A 147 10.98 2.39 4.63
CA ILE A 147 11.52 3.12 5.78
C ILE A 147 11.63 2.21 7.02
N SER A 148 12.79 2.27 7.71
CA SER A 148 13.11 1.47 8.90
C SER A 148 12.85 2.17 10.25
N SER A 149 12.24 3.37 10.22
CA SER A 149 11.93 4.23 11.37
C SER A 149 13.09 4.88 12.14
N ARG A 150 14.34 4.77 11.69
CA ARG A 150 15.48 5.53 12.24
C ARG A 150 15.89 6.68 11.32
N ARG A 151 15.03 7.69 11.12
CA ARG A 151 15.56 9.04 10.89
C ARG A 151 15.56 9.75 12.24
N ARG A 152 16.60 9.49 13.04
CA ARG A 152 17.06 10.50 13.99
C ARG A 152 17.56 11.66 13.11
N ARG A 153 16.80 12.74 13.06
CA ARG A 153 17.44 14.05 12.92
C ARG A 153 18.07 14.38 14.26
#